data_AF-A0A2D4FBM2-F1
#
_entry.id   AF-A0A2D4FBM2-F1
#
_cell.length_a   1.000
_cell.length_b   1.000
_cell.length_c   1.000
_cell.angle_alpha   90.00
_cell.angle_beta   90.00
_cell.angle_gamma   90.00
#
_symmetry.space_group_name_H-M   'P 1'
#
loop_
_entity.id
_entity.type
_entity.pdbx_description
1 polymer ?
#
loop_
_entity_poly.entity_id
_entity_poly.type
_entity_poly.pdbx_seq_one_letter_code
_entity_poly.pdbx_strand_id
1 'polypeptide(L)'
;VLHIGRSVIAEGIEEPGSTYYDNVRPLAYPDSDAVLICFDISRPETLDSVLKKWQGETQEFCPGAKIVLVGCKLDMRTDMNTLRELSKQRLIPVTHEQGSLLAR
;
A
#
# COMPACT_ATOMS: atom_id res chain seq x y z
N VAL A 1 3.04 -5.73 11.69
CA VAL A 1 1.56 -5.74 11.84
C VAL A 1 1.17 -4.95 13.08
N LEU A 2 0.96 -3.65 12.93
CA LEU A 2 0.59 -2.76 14.04
C LEU A 2 -0.91 -2.95 14.32
N HIS A 3 -1.26 -3.65 15.40
CA HIS A 3 -2.65 -3.73 15.87
C HIS A 3 -3.00 -2.45 16.65
N ILE A 4 -3.64 -1.49 16.00
CA ILE A 4 -4.43 -0.47 16.70
C ILE A 4 -5.89 -0.75 16.31
N GLY A 5 -6.64 -1.41 17.19
CA GLY A 5 -8.04 -1.80 16.95
C GLY A 5 -8.23 -2.58 15.64
N ARG A 6 -7.90 -3.89 15.64
CA ARG A 6 -8.05 -4.84 14.53
C ARG A 6 -7.82 -4.26 13.12
N SER A 7 -6.80 -3.43 12.97
CA SER A 7 -6.38 -2.87 11.68
C SER A 7 -5.10 -3.58 11.24
N VAL A 8 -5.14 -4.25 10.08
CA VAL A 8 -3.96 -4.86 9.46
C VAL A 8 -3.33 -3.85 8.50
N ILE A 9 -2.06 -3.53 8.72
CA ILE A 9 -1.27 -2.72 7.79
C ILE A 9 -0.60 -3.68 6.80
N ALA A 10 -1.07 -3.67 5.55
CA ALA A 10 -0.31 -4.22 4.44
C ALA A 10 0.71 -3.14 4.02
N GLU A 11 1.94 -3.26 4.51
CA GLU A 11 3.02 -2.36 4.12
C GLU A 11 3.49 -2.72 2.71
N GLY A 12 3.21 -1.89 1.72
CA GLY A 12 3.91 -1.93 0.43
C GLY A 12 5.38 -1.50 0.52
N ILE A 13 5.98 -1.53 1.71
CA ILE A 13 7.33 -1.04 1.98
C ILE A 13 8.38 -2.12 1.75
N GLU A 14 7.98 -3.39 1.77
CA GLU A 14 8.90 -4.53 1.63
C GLU A 14 9.48 -4.59 0.21
N GLU A 15 10.79 -4.83 0.14
CA GLU A 15 11.51 -5.13 -1.10
C GLU A 15 10.71 -6.11 -1.98
N PRO A 16 10.63 -5.90 -3.30
CA PRO A 16 9.96 -6.82 -4.21
C PRO A 16 10.57 -8.22 -4.05
N GLY A 17 9.86 -9.13 -3.36
CA GLY A 17 10.33 -10.48 -3.07
C GLY A 17 10.22 -10.97 -1.62
N SER A 18 9.81 -10.14 -0.66
CA SER A 18 9.53 -10.60 0.72
C SER A 18 8.19 -11.37 0.77
N THR A 19 8.17 -12.60 0.25
CA THR A 19 7.03 -13.54 0.38
C THR A 19 6.97 -14.21 1.76
N TYR A 20 7.94 -13.90 2.64
CA TYR A 20 8.09 -14.52 3.94
C TYR A 20 6.81 -14.45 4.79
N TYR A 21 6.03 -13.36 4.63
CA TYR A 21 4.80 -13.16 5.38
C TYR A 21 3.51 -13.52 4.61
N ASP A 22 3.59 -13.94 3.35
CA ASP A 22 2.40 -14.20 2.52
C ASP A 22 1.54 -15.33 3.07
N ASN A 23 2.14 -16.33 3.73
CA ASN A 23 1.40 -17.44 4.29
C ASN A 23 0.82 -17.15 5.69
N VAL A 24 1.33 -16.14 6.40
CA VAL A 24 0.90 -15.81 7.77
C VAL A 24 -0.03 -14.60 7.83
N ARG A 25 0.05 -13.70 6.85
CA ARG A 25 -0.81 -12.51 6.77
C ARG A 25 -2.30 -12.85 6.64
N PRO A 26 -2.70 -13.91 5.90
CA PRO A 26 -4.09 -14.34 5.87
C PRO A 26 -4.71 -14.62 7.23
N LEU A 27 -3.90 -15.01 8.21
CA LEU A 27 -4.36 -15.29 9.58
C LEU A 27 -4.77 -14.03 10.35
N ALA A 28 -4.40 -12.84 9.87
CA ALA A 28 -4.73 -11.57 10.48
C ALA A 28 -6.05 -10.95 9.96
N TYR A 29 -6.58 -11.42 8.83
CA TYR A 29 -7.80 -10.90 8.22
C TYR A 29 -9.14 -11.31 8.87
N PRO A 30 -9.30 -12.48 9.54
CA PRO A 30 -10.58 -12.87 10.12
C PRO A 30 -11.14 -11.81 11.08
N ASP A 31 -12.43 -11.51 10.92
CA ASP A 31 -13.18 -10.50 11.70
C ASP A 31 -12.66 -9.05 11.59
N SER A 32 -11.92 -8.72 10.53
CA SER A 32 -11.49 -7.33 10.29
C SER A 32 -12.64 -6.47 9.76
N ASP A 33 -12.94 -5.37 10.44
CA ASP A 33 -13.92 -4.38 9.97
C ASP A 33 -13.35 -3.51 8.83
N ALA A 34 -12.03 -3.33 8.82
CA ALA A 34 -11.31 -2.55 7.82
C ALA A 34 -9.88 -3.06 7.60
N VAL A 35 -9.37 -2.85 6.39
CA VAL A 35 -8.00 -3.15 5.98
C VAL A 35 -7.34 -1.87 5.50
N LEU A 36 -6.19 -1.53 6.06
CA LEU A 36 -5.41 -0.37 5.65
C LEU A 36 -4.29 -0.83 4.72
N ILE A 37 -4.35 -0.39 3.48
CA ILE A 37 -3.31 -0.66 2.49
C ILE A 37 -2.47 0.59 2.34
N CYS A 38 -1.20 0.49 2.75
CA CYS A 38 -0.28 1.62 2.74
C CYS A 38 0.65 1.53 1.54
N PHE A 39 0.76 2.62 0.78
CA PHE A 39 1.73 2.79 -0.29
C PHE A 39 2.66 3.97 0.00
N ASP A 40 3.84 3.96 -0.61
CA ASP A 40 4.85 4.98 -0.44
C ASP A 40 4.78 5.98 -1.60
N ILE A 41 4.52 7.26 -1.30
CA ILE A 41 4.39 8.29 -2.33
C ILE A 41 5.70 8.48 -3.12
N SER A 42 6.85 8.18 -2.53
CA SER A 42 8.15 8.28 -3.21
C SER A 42 8.45 7.08 -4.11
N ARG A 43 7.65 6.01 -4.05
CA ARG A 43 7.86 4.75 -4.79
C ARG A 43 6.58 4.33 -5.50
N PRO A 44 6.34 4.81 -6.73
CA PRO A 44 5.13 4.50 -7.50
C PRO A 44 4.84 3.01 -7.65
N GLU A 45 5.87 2.15 -7.69
CA GLU A 45 5.71 0.69 -7.76
C GLU A 45 4.94 0.09 -6.58
N THR A 46 4.94 0.77 -5.43
CA THR A 46 4.20 0.33 -4.24
C THR A 46 2.70 0.53 -4.41
N LEU A 47 2.27 1.56 -5.15
CA LEU A 47 0.86 1.78 -5.51
C LEU A 47 0.38 0.74 -6.51
N ASP A 48 1.19 0.42 -7.52
CA ASP A 48 0.92 -0.67 -8.48
C ASP A 48 0.70 -2.01 -7.78
N SER A 49 1.46 -2.27 -6.72
CA SER A 49 1.35 -3.50 -5.93
C SER A 49 0.02 -3.60 -5.19
N VAL A 50 -0.58 -2.47 -4.81
CA VAL A 50 -1.94 -2.42 -4.23
C VAL A 50 -2.97 -3.00 -5.17
N LEU A 51 -2.93 -2.60 -6.44
CA LEU A 51 -3.87 -3.09 -7.44
C LEU A 51 -3.67 -4.57 -7.76
N LYS A 52 -2.41 -4.99 -7.87
CA LYS A 52 -2.09 -6.32 -8.39
C LYS A 52 -2.24 -7.43 -7.35
N LYS A 53 -1.97 -7.13 -6.08
CA LYS A 53 -1.89 -8.15 -5.02
C LYS A 53 -2.89 -7.89 -3.91
N TRP A 54 -2.82 -6.71 -3.30
CA TRP A 54 -3.51 -6.45 -2.04
C TRP A 54 -5.03 -6.39 -2.18
N GLN A 55 -5.52 -5.88 -3.31
CA GLN A 55 -6.96 -5.86 -3.61
C GLN A 55 -7.54 -7.29 -3.75
N GLY A 56 -6.86 -8.17 -4.48
CA GLY A 56 -7.29 -9.56 -4.66
C GLY A 56 -7.23 -10.36 -3.35
N GLU A 57 -6.14 -10.22 -2.60
CA GLU A 57 -5.96 -10.87 -1.30
C GLU A 57 -7.05 -10.46 -0.30
N THR A 58 -7.34 -9.16 -0.20
CA THR A 58 -8.38 -8.64 0.71
C THR A 58 -9.77 -9.18 0.33
N GLN A 59 -10.07 -9.24 -0.97
CA GLN A 59 -11.34 -9.79 -1.46
C GLN A 59 -11.46 -11.31 -1.22
N GLU A 60 -10.36 -12.03 -1.22
CA GLU A 60 -10.32 -13.47 -0.94
C GLU A 60 -10.49 -13.78 0.56
N PHE A 61 -9.77 -13.06 1.44
CA PHE A 61 -9.70 -13.41 2.86
C PHE A 61 -10.67 -12.64 3.76
N CYS A 62 -11.14 -11.45 3.35
CA CYS A 62 -12.07 -10.64 4.14
C CYS A 62 -12.98 -9.76 3.25
N PRO A 63 -13.87 -10.38 2.45
CA PRO A 63 -14.71 -9.65 1.48
C PRO A 63 -15.67 -8.61 2.09
N GLY A 64 -15.95 -8.70 3.40
CA GLY A 64 -16.79 -7.74 4.13
C GLY A 64 -16.04 -6.55 4.72
N ALA A 65 -14.71 -6.56 4.70
CA ALA A 65 -13.90 -5.51 5.31
C ALA A 65 -13.85 -4.26 4.42
N LYS A 66 -13.89 -3.07 5.03
CA LYS A 66 -13.70 -1.82 4.31
C LYS A 66 -12.23 -1.60 3.97
N ILE A 67 -11.91 -1.36 2.71
CA ILE A 67 -10.54 -1.08 2.30
C ILE A 67 -10.27 0.43 2.39
N VAL A 68 -9.20 0.80 3.06
CA VAL A 68 -8.73 2.19 3.16
C VAL A 68 -7.32 2.27 2.57
N LEU A 69 -7.19 3.04 1.49
CA LEU A 69 -5.89 3.30 0.86
C LEU A 69 -5.19 4.48 1.53
N VAL A 70 -3.94 4.27 1.96
CA VAL A 70 -3.16 5.29 2.69
C VAL A 70 -1.86 5.58 1.94
N GLY A 71 -1.70 6.84 1.51
CA GLY A 71 -0.45 7.33 0.95
C GLY A 71 0.49 7.82 2.04
N CYS A 72 1.61 7.11 2.26
CA CYS A 72 2.62 7.43 3.25
C CYS A 72 3.75 8.31 2.66
N LYS A 73 4.53 8.92 3.56
CA LYS A 73 5.68 9.80 3.22
C LYS A 73 5.32 10.98 2.33
N LEU A 74 4.26 11.70 2.69
CA LEU A 74 3.74 12.84 1.92
C LEU A 74 4.79 13.92 1.67
N ASP A 75 5.69 14.14 2.62
CA ASP A 75 6.82 15.06 2.56
C ASP A 75 7.75 14.80 1.36
N MET A 76 7.83 13.56 0.89
CA MET A 76 8.66 13.16 -0.26
C MET A 76 8.21 13.75 -1.59
N ARG A 77 6.98 14.28 -1.69
CA ARG A 77 6.55 15.03 -2.91
C ARG A 77 7.38 16.27 -3.16
N THR A 78 7.97 16.83 -2.12
CA THR A 78 8.79 18.05 -2.17
C THR A 78 10.27 17.77 -1.90
N ASP A 79 10.64 16.51 -1.61
CA ASP A 79 12.03 16.15 -1.37
C ASP A 79 12.84 16.14 -2.67
N MET A 80 13.89 16.95 -2.72
CA MET A 80 14.69 17.13 -3.93
C MET A 80 15.46 15.87 -4.33
N ASN A 81 15.84 15.03 -3.37
CA ASN A 81 16.56 13.78 -3.67
C ASN A 81 15.60 12.77 -4.32
N THR A 82 14.41 12.62 -3.75
CA THR A 82 13.32 11.81 -4.28
C THR A 82 12.95 12.24 -5.70
N LEU A 83 12.71 13.54 -5.91
CA LEU A 83 12.37 14.07 -7.22
C LEU A 83 13.48 13.81 -8.25
N ARG A 84 14.76 13.97 -7.87
CA ARG A 84 15.90 13.66 -8.75
C ARG A 84 15.97 12.18 -9.10
N GLU A 85 15.79 11.30 -8.12
CA GLU A 85 15.90 9.85 -8.35
C GLU A 85 14.76 9.35 -9.24
N LEU A 86 13.52 9.76 -8.98
CA LEU A 86 12.39 9.43 -9.82
C LEU A 86 12.54 10.00 -11.23
N SER A 87 13.08 11.21 -11.37
CA SER A 87 13.32 11.82 -12.68
C SER A 87 14.31 11.02 -13.53
N LYS A 88 15.35 10.40 -12.94
CA LYS A 88 16.26 9.49 -13.67
C LYS A 88 15.52 8.32 -14.30
N GLN A 89 14.44 7.88 -13.66
CA GLN A 89 13.58 6.79 -14.11
C GLN A 89 12.37 7.28 -14.93
N ARG A 90 12.28 8.59 -15.21
CA ARG A 90 11.12 9.25 -15.85
C ARG A 90 9.81 9.05 -15.09
N LEU A 91 9.90 8.92 -13.77
CA LEU A 91 8.77 8.81 -12.86
C LEU A 91 8.56 10.13 -12.09
N ILE A 92 7.39 10.22 -11.47
CA ILE A 92 7.03 11.29 -10.53
C ILE A 92 6.50 10.67 -9.23
N PRO A 93 6.57 11.38 -8.10
CA PRO A 93 5.92 10.93 -6.87
C PRO A 93 4.42 10.74 -7.11
N VAL A 94 3.84 9.77 -6.40
CA VAL A 94 2.41 9.46 -6.54
C VAL A 94 1.56 10.69 -6.21
N THR A 95 0.72 11.10 -7.17
CA THR A 95 -0.18 12.24 -7.00
C THR A 95 -1.40 11.86 -6.18
N HIS A 96 -2.09 12.86 -5.63
CA HIS A 96 -3.37 12.63 -4.94
C HIS A 96 -4.42 12.02 -5.88
N GLU A 97 -4.45 12.48 -7.13
CA GLU A 97 -5.37 11.96 -8.15
C GLU A 97 -5.12 10.48 -8.44
N GLN A 98 -3.85 10.07 -8.60
CA GLN A 98 -3.48 8.67 -8.80
C GLN A 98 -3.95 7.80 -7.63
N GLY A 99 -3.74 8.21 -6.38
CA GLY A 99 -4.24 7.46 -5.22
C GLY A 99 -5.76 7.41 -5.17
N SER A 100 -6.44 8.54 -5.44
CA SER A 100 -7.90 8.63 -5.38
C SER A 100 -8.60 7.80 -6.45
N LEU A 101 -7.98 7.61 -7.63
CA LEU A 101 -8.53 6.76 -8.68
C LEU A 101 -8.63 5.29 -8.25
N LEU A 102 -7.75 4.84 -7.36
CA LEU A 102 -7.67 3.46 -6.92
C LEU A 102 -8.50 3.17 -5.65
N ALA A 103 -8.82 4.20 -4.88
CA ALA A 103 -9.59 4.09 -3.64
C ALA A 103 -11.11 3.98 -3.85
N ARG A 104 -11.56 3.56 -5.04
CA ARG A 104 -12.97 3.53 -5.44
C ARG A 104 -13.70 2.24 -5.09
#